data_AF-A0A193QJS7-F1
#
_entry.id   AF-A0A193QJS7-F1
#
_cell.length_a   1.000
_cell.length_b   1.000
_cell.length_c   1.000
_cell.angle_alpha   90.00
_cell.angle_beta   90.00
_cell.angle_gamma   90.00
#
_symmetry.space_group_name_H-M   'P 1'
#
loop_
_entity.id
_entity.type
_entity.pdbx_description
1 polymer ?
#
loop_
_entity_poly.entity_id
_entity_poly.type
_entity_poly.pdbx_seq_one_letter_code
_entity_poly.pdbx_strand_id
1 'polypeptide(L)'
;MHISTRCKTSSRVSSRYVRPLRLSAVLVCLCLLPLLTGCGRTQTRYLPIPPAPIPATLLDDCPPPVIPEHMTWGDSVILNEELLLALEMCNQDKAALRQIEEMRK
;
A
#
# COMPACT_ATOMS: atom_id res chain seq x y z
N MET A 1 9.72 -84.56 -67.30
CA MET A 1 11.02 -83.86 -67.21
C MET A 1 11.22 -83.39 -65.79
N HIS A 2 12.42 -83.62 -65.26
CA HIS A 2 12.85 -83.45 -63.87
C HIS A 2 13.29 -82.00 -63.56
N ILE A 3 13.54 -81.73 -62.26
CA ILE A 3 14.36 -80.67 -61.61
C ILE A 3 13.52 -79.72 -60.73
N SER A 4 13.54 -79.82 -59.37
CA SER A 4 14.49 -79.20 -58.40
C SER A 4 14.43 -77.65 -58.42
N THR A 5 14.43 -76.81 -57.37
CA THR A 5 14.86 -76.91 -55.96
C THR A 5 14.37 -75.65 -55.19
N ARG A 6 14.41 -75.76 -53.86
CA ARG A 6 14.11 -74.81 -52.76
C ARG A 6 14.95 -73.49 -52.74
N CYS A 7 14.38 -72.35 -52.30
CA CYS A 7 15.05 -71.27 -51.52
C CYS A 7 14.02 -70.17 -51.04
N LYS A 8 13.70 -70.03 -49.73
CA LYS A 8 14.11 -68.97 -48.75
C LYS A 8 13.84 -67.52 -49.24
N THR A 9 13.15 -66.60 -48.55
CA THR A 9 13.42 -66.07 -47.19
C THR A 9 12.31 -65.15 -46.66
N SER A 10 12.20 -65.16 -45.32
CA SER A 10 11.66 -64.13 -44.41
C SER A 10 11.86 -62.65 -44.84
N SER A 11 10.84 -61.82 -44.61
CA SER A 11 11.06 -60.47 -44.03
C SER A 11 9.83 -59.99 -43.25
N ARG A 12 9.99 -59.88 -41.93
CA ARG A 12 9.13 -59.08 -41.05
C ARG A 12 9.62 -57.63 -41.19
N VAL A 13 8.83 -56.74 -41.79
CA VAL A 13 9.16 -55.30 -41.83
C VAL A 13 8.64 -54.64 -40.56
N SER A 14 9.57 -54.07 -39.82
CA SER A 14 9.38 -53.37 -38.55
C SER A 14 8.65 -52.05 -38.74
N SER A 15 7.69 -51.81 -37.83
CA SER A 15 7.14 -50.52 -37.42
C SER A 15 8.21 -49.42 -37.28
N ARG A 16 7.84 -48.16 -37.62
CA ARG A 16 8.13 -46.92 -36.85
C ARG A 16 7.79 -45.66 -37.67
N TYR A 17 6.51 -45.25 -37.70
CA TYR A 17 6.11 -43.89 -38.10
C TYR A 17 4.91 -43.41 -37.28
N VAL A 18 5.06 -43.34 -35.96
CA VAL A 18 4.07 -42.66 -35.10
C VAL A 18 4.85 -42.07 -33.93
N ARG A 19 5.12 -40.76 -33.92
CA ARG A 19 5.42 -39.90 -32.74
C ARG A 19 6.11 -38.56 -33.12
N PRO A 20 5.40 -37.60 -33.75
CA PRO A 20 5.76 -36.19 -33.56
C PRO A 20 4.77 -35.45 -32.64
N LEU A 21 3.50 -35.86 -32.60
CA LEU A 21 2.44 -35.15 -31.84
C LEU A 21 2.54 -35.24 -30.32
N ARG A 22 3.21 -36.26 -29.77
CA ARG A 22 3.27 -36.43 -28.30
C ARG A 22 4.32 -35.54 -27.64
N LEU A 23 5.40 -35.20 -28.35
CA LEU A 23 6.48 -34.39 -27.78
C LEU A 23 6.09 -32.90 -27.70
N SER A 24 5.40 -32.40 -28.73
CA SER A 24 4.89 -31.02 -28.75
C SER A 24 3.85 -30.78 -27.67
N ALA A 25 2.91 -31.70 -27.47
CA ALA A 25 1.93 -31.61 -26.39
C ALA A 25 2.59 -31.59 -25.00
N VAL A 26 3.64 -32.40 -24.79
CA VAL A 26 4.39 -32.42 -23.53
C VAL A 26 5.13 -31.10 -23.29
N LEU A 27 5.83 -30.58 -24.30
CA LEU A 27 6.52 -29.27 -24.22
C LEU A 27 5.54 -28.14 -23.95
N VAL A 28 4.39 -28.15 -24.63
CA VAL A 28 3.33 -27.15 -24.44
C VAL A 28 2.75 -27.24 -23.03
N CYS A 29 2.47 -28.45 -22.50
CA CYS A 29 2.03 -28.60 -21.11
C CYS A 29 3.11 -28.14 -20.11
N LEU A 30 4.37 -28.52 -20.33
CA LEU A 30 5.49 -28.17 -19.45
C LEU A 30 5.71 -26.66 -19.37
N CYS A 31 5.53 -25.96 -20.50
CA CYS A 31 5.69 -24.51 -20.59
C CYS A 31 4.44 -23.75 -20.17
N LEU A 32 3.22 -24.22 -20.45
CA LEU A 32 1.99 -23.47 -20.15
C LEU A 32 1.52 -23.63 -18.69
N LEU A 33 1.68 -24.80 -18.07
CA LEU A 33 1.23 -25.04 -16.69
C LEU A 33 1.82 -24.04 -15.67
N PRO A 34 3.12 -23.66 -15.73
CA PRO A 34 3.69 -22.64 -14.85
C PRO A 34 3.16 -21.22 -15.12
N LEU A 35 2.80 -20.89 -16.37
CA LEU A 35 2.22 -19.58 -16.70
C LEU A 35 0.77 -19.45 -16.20
N LEU A 36 0.01 -20.55 -16.15
CA LEU A 36 -1.36 -20.54 -15.61
C LEU A 36 -1.42 -20.46 -14.07
N THR A 37 -0.34 -20.84 -13.36
CA THR A 37 -0.27 -20.71 -11.90
C THR A 37 0.33 -19.37 -11.44
N GLY A 38 0.83 -18.57 -12.37
CA GLY A 38 1.33 -17.21 -12.16
C GLY A 38 0.22 -16.16 -12.01
N CYS A 39 -0.85 -16.45 -11.27
CA CYS A 39 -1.81 -15.41 -10.88
C CYS A 39 -1.21 -14.66 -9.69
N GLY A 40 -0.68 -13.46 -9.96
CA GLY A 40 0.07 -12.65 -9.01
C GLY A 40 -0.68 -12.47 -7.70
N ARG A 41 -0.22 -13.13 -6.64
CA ARG A 41 -0.71 -12.93 -5.28
C ARG A 41 -0.11 -11.61 -4.77
N THR A 42 -0.72 -10.50 -5.15
CA THR A 42 -0.40 -9.20 -4.56
C THR A 42 -0.78 -9.26 -3.09
N GLN A 43 0.22 -9.35 -2.20
CA GLN A 43 -0.02 -9.21 -0.77
C GLN A 43 -0.47 -7.77 -0.52
N THR A 44 -1.74 -7.58 -0.18
CA THR A 44 -2.24 -6.30 0.31
C THR A 44 -1.62 -6.03 1.67
N ARG A 45 -0.53 -5.24 1.66
CA ARG A 45 0.07 -4.72 2.88
C ARG A 45 -0.72 -3.50 3.31
N TYR A 46 -1.51 -3.65 4.37
CA TYR A 46 -2.11 -2.49 5.03
C TYR A 46 -0.99 -1.70 5.71
N LEU A 47 -0.82 -0.45 5.29
CA LEU A 47 0.06 0.49 5.98
C LEU A 47 -0.77 1.19 7.05
N PRO A 48 -0.22 1.42 8.26
CA PRO A 48 -0.87 2.27 9.23
C PRO A 48 -1.06 3.66 8.61
N ILE A 49 -2.29 4.15 8.64
CA ILE A 49 -2.61 5.50 8.18
C ILE A 49 -2.07 6.46 9.25
N PRO A 50 -1.29 7.49 8.89
CA PRO A 50 -0.84 8.49 9.84
C PRO A 50 -2.06 9.20 10.47
N PRO A 51 -1.99 9.62 11.73
CA PRO A 51 -3.08 10.34 12.37
C PRO A 51 -3.39 11.62 11.60
N ALA A 52 -4.67 12.01 11.59
CA ALA A 52 -5.10 13.25 10.96
C ALA A 52 -4.28 14.43 11.49
N PRO A 53 -3.84 15.38 10.65
CA PRO A 53 -3.01 16.49 11.07
C PRO A 53 -3.75 17.38 12.07
N ILE A 54 -2.99 18.03 12.96
CA ILE A 54 -3.55 19.02 13.87
C ILE A 54 -3.98 20.24 13.03
N PRO A 55 -5.19 20.80 13.25
CA PRO A 55 -5.59 22.06 12.65
C PRO A 55 -4.53 23.15 12.87
N ALA A 56 -4.11 23.85 11.81
CA ALA A 56 -3.06 24.87 11.90
C ALA A 56 -3.40 25.97 12.92
N THR A 57 -4.70 26.31 13.04
CA THR A 57 -5.20 27.32 13.97
C THR A 57 -4.91 27.02 15.44
N LEU A 58 -4.82 25.73 15.82
CA LEU A 58 -4.50 25.31 17.19
C LEU A 58 -3.00 25.43 17.50
N LEU A 59 -2.18 25.63 16.47
CA LEU A 59 -0.72 25.78 16.58
C LEU A 59 -0.28 27.22 16.33
N ASP A 60 -1.22 28.14 16.10
CA ASP A 60 -0.92 29.55 15.98
C ASP A 60 -0.37 30.08 17.32
N ASP A 61 0.49 31.09 17.22
CA ASP A 61 1.02 31.76 18.41
C ASP A 61 -0.11 32.41 19.22
N CYS A 62 0.16 32.64 20.49
CA CYS A 62 -0.70 33.38 21.41
C CYS A 62 -0.24 34.84 21.51
N PRO A 63 -0.57 35.73 20.55
CA PRO A 63 -0.11 37.10 20.60
C PRO A 63 -0.74 37.83 21.79
N PRO A 64 0.06 38.57 22.59
CA PRO A 64 -0.51 39.46 23.58
C PRO A 64 -1.24 40.63 22.89
N PRO A 65 -2.21 41.27 23.56
CA PRO A 65 -2.77 42.53 23.10
C PRO A 65 -1.69 43.62 23.05
N VAL A 66 -1.93 44.65 22.25
CA VAL A 66 -1.00 45.76 22.08
C VAL A 66 -0.91 46.57 23.37
N ILE A 67 0.29 46.68 23.93
CA ILE A 67 0.54 47.51 25.12
C ILE A 67 0.92 48.92 24.64
N PRO A 68 0.10 49.96 24.95
CA PRO A 68 0.43 51.33 24.57
C PRO A 68 1.57 51.90 25.42
N GLU A 69 2.37 52.79 24.84
CA GLU A 69 3.48 53.49 25.52
C GLU A 69 2.99 54.40 26.66
N HIS A 70 1.78 54.95 26.52
CA HIS A 70 1.11 55.76 27.52
C HIS A 70 -0.30 55.21 27.76
N MET A 71 -0.65 55.02 29.03
CA MET A 71 -1.99 54.56 29.42
C MET A 71 -2.43 55.20 30.73
N THR A 72 -3.73 55.47 30.84
CA THR A 72 -4.34 55.83 32.11
C THR A 72 -4.53 54.59 32.99
N TRP A 73 -4.88 54.78 34.26
CA TRP A 73 -5.25 53.66 35.12
C TRP A 73 -6.50 52.92 34.59
N GLY A 74 -7.45 53.63 33.98
CA GLY A 74 -8.64 53.01 33.37
C GLY A 74 -8.27 52.10 32.19
N ASP A 75 -7.35 52.55 31.34
CA ASP A 75 -6.85 51.74 30.22
C ASP A 75 -6.14 50.46 30.69
N SER A 76 -5.50 50.50 31.87
CA SER A 76 -4.89 49.31 32.46
C SER A 76 -5.92 48.24 32.85
N VAL A 77 -7.14 48.63 33.22
CA VAL A 77 -8.22 47.69 33.52
C VAL A 77 -8.66 46.98 32.25
N ILE A 78 -8.84 47.74 31.16
CA ILE A 78 -9.21 47.20 29.84
C ILE A 78 -8.11 46.25 29.33
N LEU A 79 -6.84 46.65 29.43
CA LEU A 79 -5.72 45.81 29.02
C LEU A 79 -5.66 44.50 29.82
N ASN A 80 -5.96 44.51 31.12
CA ASN A 80 -6.02 43.30 31.93
C ASN A 80 -7.15 42.37 31.49
N GLU A 81 -8.31 42.90 31.12
CA GLU A 81 -9.40 42.12 30.54
C GLU A 81 -8.98 41.45 29.22
N GLU A 82 -8.38 42.21 28.30
CA GLU A 82 -7.89 41.68 27.02
C GLU A 82 -6.83 40.57 27.22
N LEU A 83 -5.93 40.75 28.19
CA LEU A 83 -4.93 39.75 28.55
C LEU A 83 -5.57 38.46 29.09
N LEU A 84 -6.58 38.58 29.95
CA LEU A 84 -7.30 37.42 30.49
C LEU A 84 -8.07 36.67 29.41
N LEU A 85 -8.69 37.38 28.47
CA LEU A 85 -9.37 36.78 27.32
C LEU A 85 -8.39 36.04 26.40
N ALA A 86 -7.25 36.65 26.07
CA ALA A 86 -6.21 35.99 25.28
C ALA A 86 -5.70 34.72 25.97
N LEU A 87 -5.47 34.78 27.29
CA LEU A 87 -5.07 33.62 28.09
C LEU A 87 -6.13 32.52 28.09
N GLU A 88 -7.40 32.88 28.20
CA GLU A 88 -8.51 31.94 28.15
C GLU A 88 -8.57 31.22 26.81
N MET A 89 -8.54 31.95 25.69
CA MET A 89 -8.54 31.38 24.34
C MET A 89 -7.37 30.41 24.16
N CYS A 90 -6.16 30.82 24.52
CA CYS A 90 -4.98 29.95 24.45
C CYS A 90 -5.09 28.70 25.34
N ASN A 91 -5.76 28.80 26.49
CA ASN A 91 -6.03 27.63 27.33
C ASN A 91 -7.05 26.67 26.68
N GLN A 92 -8.03 27.20 25.96
CA GLN A 92 -8.98 26.39 25.18
C GLN A 92 -8.27 25.64 24.05
N ASP A 93 -7.38 26.31 23.31
CA ASP A 93 -6.60 25.65 22.24
C ASP A 93 -5.71 24.54 22.79
N LYS A 94 -5.03 24.78 23.92
CA LYS A 94 -4.26 23.74 24.62
C LYS A 94 -5.13 22.57 25.07
N ALA A 95 -6.36 22.83 25.50
CA ALA A 95 -7.30 21.77 25.89
C ALA A 95 -7.71 20.92 24.67
N ALA A 96 -8.00 21.57 23.54
CA ALA A 96 -8.29 20.89 22.27
C ALA A 96 -7.11 20.04 21.79
N LEU A 97 -5.88 20.55 21.90
CA LEU A 97 -4.66 19.78 21.59
C LEU A 97 -4.51 18.54 22.49
N ARG A 98 -4.78 18.65 23.79
CA ARG A 98 -4.76 17.49 24.71
C ARG A 98 -5.78 16.44 24.32
N GLN A 99 -6.99 16.84 23.91
CA GLN A 99 -8.02 15.92 23.43
C GLN A 99 -7.58 15.22 22.14
N ILE A 100 -6.98 15.94 21.19
CA ILE A 100 -6.42 15.35 19.96
C ILE A 100 -5.34 14.32 20.28
N GLU A 101 -4.41 14.65 21.18
CA GLU A 101 -3.35 13.74 21.59
C GLU A 101 -3.88 12.54 22.38
N GLU A 102 -4.93 12.70 23.18
CA GLU A 102 -5.61 11.58 23.85
C GLU A 102 -6.26 10.62 22.86
N MET A 103 -6.89 11.12 21.80
CA MET A 103 -7.45 10.29 20.72
C MET A 103 -6.38 9.57 19.89
N ARG A 104 -5.12 10.02 19.93
CA ARG A 104 -3.99 9.42 19.20
C ARG A 104 -3.26 8.34 19.98
N LYS A 105 -3.40 8.30 21.31
CA LYS A 105 -2.86 7.24 22.17
C LYS A 105 -3.56 5.92 21.91
#